data_AF-A0A966H4S3-F1
#
_entry.id   AF-A0A966H4S3-F1
#
_cell.length_a   1.000
_cell.length_b   1.000
_cell.length_c   1.000
_cell.angle_alpha   90.00
_cell.angle_beta   90.00
_cell.angle_gamma   90.00
#
_symmetry.space_group_name_H-M   'P 1'
#
loop_
_entity.id
_entity.type
_entity.pdbx_description
1 polymer ?
#
loop_
_entity_poly.entity_id
_entity_poly.type
_entity_poly.pdbx_seq_one_letter_code
_entity_poly.pdbx_strand_id
1 'polypeptide(L)'
;MNIENLSHACEIMNLDSAALFAPIQGIDERYRDAVSAFLETLVLTDAANIDPETKERWVPDYNNSKERKWTNWFDLEVHPKNNPSGFRFYDSVCVNAYAIAVGAGLCFKDSSTARFMGEKHQNVYKRWLSFVKPVGK
;
A
#
# COMPACT_ATOMS: atom_id res chain seq x y z
N MET A 1 -7.34 -9.58 -5.89
CA MET A 1 -6.45 -10.75 -6.14
C MET A 1 -5.35 -10.77 -5.09
N ASN A 2 -4.91 -11.95 -4.65
CA ASN A 2 -3.86 -12.07 -3.63
C ASN A 2 -2.48 -12.00 -4.28
N ILE A 3 -1.73 -10.93 -4.00
CA ILE A 3 -0.39 -10.71 -4.54
C ILE A 3 0.64 -11.15 -3.50
N GLU A 4 1.51 -12.09 -3.86
CA GLU A 4 2.41 -12.73 -2.90
C GLU A 4 3.68 -11.92 -2.59
N ASN A 5 4.19 -11.19 -3.58
CA ASN A 5 5.40 -10.38 -3.51
C ASN A 5 5.49 -9.47 -4.76
N LEU A 6 6.49 -8.61 -4.79
CA LEU A 6 6.74 -7.69 -5.89
C LEU A 6 6.97 -8.41 -7.23
N SER A 7 7.70 -9.54 -7.27
CA SER A 7 7.93 -10.28 -8.52
C SER A 7 6.62 -10.76 -9.14
N HIS A 8 5.74 -11.35 -8.33
CA HIS A 8 4.40 -11.76 -8.75
C HIS A 8 3.58 -10.55 -9.26
N ALA A 9 3.67 -9.39 -8.59
CA ALA A 9 3.00 -8.17 -9.05
C ALA A 9 3.52 -7.70 -10.42
N CYS A 10 4.85 -7.66 -10.59
CA CYS A 10 5.49 -7.25 -11.85
C CYS A 10 5.15 -8.19 -13.01
N GLU A 11 5.08 -9.51 -12.76
CA GLU A 11 4.65 -10.50 -13.75
C GLU A 11 3.22 -10.23 -14.24
N ILE A 12 2.29 -9.98 -13.31
CA ILE A 12 0.89 -9.65 -13.64
C ILE A 12 0.80 -8.36 -14.46
N MET A 13 1.60 -7.35 -14.09
CA MET A 13 1.56 -6.02 -14.72
C MET A 13 2.46 -5.90 -15.96
N ASN A 14 3.19 -6.96 -16.33
CA ASN A 14 4.19 -6.95 -17.39
C ASN A 14 5.23 -5.82 -17.22
N LEU A 15 5.74 -5.68 -15.99
CA LEU A 15 6.75 -4.68 -15.62
C LEU A 15 8.12 -5.32 -15.42
N ASP A 16 9.16 -4.62 -15.85
CA ASP A 16 10.53 -4.94 -15.46
C ASP A 16 10.84 -4.29 -14.10
N SER A 17 11.01 -5.13 -13.07
CA SER A 17 11.31 -4.65 -11.71
C SER A 17 12.68 -3.95 -11.64
N ALA A 18 13.67 -4.34 -12.44
CA ALA A 18 14.98 -3.68 -12.44
C ALA A 18 14.87 -2.25 -13.00
N ALA A 19 14.08 -2.06 -14.06
CA ALA A 19 13.80 -0.75 -14.62
C ALA A 19 12.95 0.12 -13.68
N LEU A 20 11.95 -0.48 -13.02
CA LEU A 20 11.04 0.22 -12.12
C LEU A 20 11.75 0.83 -10.91
N PHE A 21 12.75 0.14 -10.38
CA PHE A 21 13.56 0.58 -9.24
C PHE A 21 14.96 1.05 -9.65
N ALA A 22 15.16 1.39 -10.93
CA ALA A 22 16.38 2.03 -11.37
C ALA A 22 16.65 3.27 -10.49
N PRO A 23 17.91 3.59 -10.15
CA PRO A 23 18.22 4.64 -9.19
C PRO A 23 17.56 5.96 -9.57
N ILE A 24 16.57 6.38 -8.78
CA ILE A 24 15.92 7.68 -8.97
C ILE A 24 16.95 8.74 -8.60
N GLN A 25 17.47 9.44 -9.62
CA GLN A 25 18.47 10.48 -9.43
C GLN A 25 17.87 11.68 -8.70
N GLY A 26 18.71 12.41 -7.96
CA GLY A 26 18.28 13.63 -7.26
C GLY A 26 17.55 13.40 -5.93
N ILE A 27 17.35 12.15 -5.50
CA ILE A 27 16.81 11.84 -4.17
C ILE A 27 17.96 11.73 -3.16
N ASP A 28 17.86 12.52 -2.09
CA ASP A 28 18.73 12.43 -0.91
C ASP A 28 18.66 11.03 -0.29
N GLU A 29 19.80 10.48 0.11
CA GLU A 29 19.91 9.11 0.62
C GLU A 29 18.94 8.79 1.76
N ARG A 30 18.58 9.80 2.56
CA ARG A 30 17.64 9.67 3.69
C ARG A 30 16.23 9.26 3.26
N TYR A 31 15.84 9.56 2.03
CA TYR A 31 14.48 9.31 1.53
C TYR A 31 14.38 8.17 0.50
N ARG A 32 15.51 7.65 0.01
CA ARG A 32 15.53 6.67 -1.08
C ARG A 32 14.73 5.41 -0.76
N ASP A 33 14.92 4.83 0.44
CA ASP A 33 14.20 3.61 0.82
C ASP A 33 12.69 3.83 0.91
N ALA A 34 12.26 4.98 1.45
CA ALA A 34 10.85 5.32 1.60
C ALA A 34 10.17 5.53 0.24
N VAL A 35 10.85 6.19 -0.70
CA VAL A 35 10.34 6.41 -2.06
C VAL A 35 10.25 5.08 -2.81
N SER A 36 11.28 4.23 -2.72
CA SER A 36 11.23 2.88 -3.30
C SER A 36 10.09 2.05 -2.69
N ALA A 37 9.91 2.09 -1.37
CA ALA A 37 8.83 1.37 -0.70
C ALA A 37 7.43 1.89 -1.09
N PHE A 38 7.28 3.19 -1.31
CA PHE A 38 6.04 3.76 -1.83
C PHE A 38 5.73 3.26 -3.24
N LEU A 39 6.72 3.27 -4.13
CA LEU A 39 6.56 2.74 -5.49
C LEU A 39 6.21 1.24 -5.47
N GLU A 40 6.87 0.46 -4.62
CA GLU A 40 6.55 -0.96 -4.41
C GLU A 40 5.10 -1.15 -3.94
N THR A 41 4.61 -0.28 -3.04
CA THR A 41 3.23 -0.31 -2.55
C THR A 41 2.21 0.01 -3.65
N LEU A 42 2.51 0.95 -4.54
CA LEU A 42 1.66 1.27 -5.70
C LEU A 42 1.52 0.06 -6.64
N VAL A 43 2.64 -0.58 -6.97
CA VAL A 43 2.69 -1.74 -7.88
C VAL A 43 1.92 -2.93 -7.30
N LEU A 44 2.15 -3.22 -6.01
CA LEU A 44 1.42 -4.26 -5.29
C LEU A 44 -0.10 -3.99 -5.29
N THR A 45 -0.51 -2.74 -5.07
CA THR A 45 -1.92 -2.35 -5.06
C THR A 45 -2.56 -2.47 -6.44
N ASP A 46 -1.87 -1.99 -7.47
CA ASP A 46 -2.36 -2.04 -8.84
C ASP A 46 -2.52 -3.47 -9.33
N ALA A 47 -1.52 -4.33 -9.08
CA ALA A 47 -1.62 -5.74 -9.38
C ALA A 47 -2.78 -6.42 -8.65
N ALA A 48 -3.01 -6.08 -7.38
CA ALA A 48 -4.10 -6.65 -6.59
C ALA A 48 -5.50 -6.28 -7.12
N ASN A 49 -5.59 -5.16 -7.84
CA ASN A 49 -6.82 -4.65 -8.46
C ASN A 49 -7.03 -5.10 -9.90
N ILE A 50 -6.10 -5.87 -10.50
CA ILE A 50 -6.31 -6.47 -11.81
C ILE A 50 -7.24 -7.68 -11.68
N ASP A 51 -8.26 -7.71 -12.51
CA ASP A 51 -9.15 -8.85 -12.65
C ASP A 51 -8.42 -10.00 -13.37
N PRO A 52 -8.37 -11.21 -12.78
CA PRO A 52 -7.56 -12.29 -13.31
C PRO A 52 -8.05 -12.82 -14.66
N GLU A 53 -9.33 -12.66 -14.98
CA GLU A 53 -9.96 -13.17 -16.21
C GLU A 53 -9.86 -12.14 -17.33
N THR A 54 -10.27 -10.90 -17.05
CA THR A 54 -10.35 -9.82 -18.07
C THR A 54 -9.05 -9.05 -18.24
N LYS A 55 -8.13 -9.15 -17.27
CA LYS A 55 -6.91 -8.34 -17.17
C LYS A 55 -7.16 -6.83 -17.04
N GLU A 56 -8.40 -6.42 -16.80
CA GLU A 56 -8.75 -5.03 -16.55
C GLU A 56 -8.46 -4.66 -15.09
N ARG A 57 -7.86 -3.49 -14.88
CA ARG A 57 -7.63 -2.93 -13.55
C ARG A 57 -8.89 -2.25 -13.04
N TRP A 58 -9.35 -2.60 -11.85
CA TRP A 58 -10.34 -1.81 -11.13
C TRP A 58 -9.75 -0.45 -10.76
N VAL A 59 -10.45 0.62 -11.12
CA VAL A 59 -10.11 2.01 -10.78
C VAL A 59 -11.25 2.59 -9.96
N PRO A 60 -10.99 3.14 -8.77
CA PRO A 60 -12.04 3.74 -7.95
C PRO A 60 -12.68 4.94 -8.66
N ASP A 61 -14.01 4.96 -8.73
CA ASP A 61 -14.79 6.14 -9.10
C ASP A 61 -15.01 7.01 -7.87
N TYR A 62 -14.19 8.05 -7.73
CA TYR A 62 -14.27 8.99 -6.61
C TYR A 62 -15.54 9.85 -6.61
N ASN A 63 -16.29 9.90 -7.70
CA ASN A 63 -17.60 10.56 -7.75
C ASN A 63 -18.75 9.65 -7.33
N ASN A 64 -18.51 8.33 -7.25
CA ASN A 64 -19.51 7.36 -6.83
C ASN A 64 -19.46 7.11 -5.33
N SER A 65 -20.38 7.76 -4.60
CA SER A 65 -20.50 7.61 -3.15
C SER A 65 -21.02 6.25 -2.67
N LYS A 66 -21.57 5.44 -3.59
CA LYS A 66 -22.06 4.08 -3.30
C LYS A 66 -20.98 3.02 -3.52
N GLU A 67 -19.92 3.34 -4.24
CA GLU A 67 -18.81 2.42 -4.44
C GLU A 67 -17.93 2.38 -3.18
N ARG A 68 -17.83 1.18 -2.60
CA ARG A 68 -16.93 0.92 -1.48
C ARG A 68 -15.48 0.94 -1.94
N LYS A 69 -14.63 1.61 -1.15
CA LYS A 69 -13.20 1.72 -1.39
C LYS A 69 -12.50 1.37 -0.08
N TRP A 70 -11.65 0.35 -0.12
CA TRP A 70 -10.97 -0.16 1.06
C TRP A 70 -9.53 0.30 1.07
N THR A 71 -9.03 0.74 2.21
CA THR A 71 -7.62 1.12 2.39
C THR A 71 -7.06 0.44 3.63
N ASN A 72 -5.75 0.20 3.62
CA ASN A 72 -5.05 -0.33 4.78
C ASN A 72 -4.78 0.78 5.81
N TRP A 73 -5.17 0.54 7.06
CA TRP A 73 -4.87 1.42 8.17
C TRP A 73 -3.76 0.83 9.05
N PHE A 74 -2.72 1.61 9.32
CA PHE A 74 -1.59 1.20 10.13
C PHE A 74 -1.53 2.01 11.42
N ASP A 75 -1.20 1.33 12.52
CA ASP A 75 -0.98 1.92 13.84
C ASP A 75 0.53 2.04 14.06
N LEU A 76 1.01 3.28 14.13
CA LEU A 76 2.40 3.65 14.35
C LEU A 76 2.69 4.04 15.82
N GLU A 77 1.69 4.02 16.69
CA GLU A 77 1.86 4.43 18.08
C GLU A 77 2.59 3.33 18.86
N VAL A 78 3.62 3.70 19.63
CA VAL A 78 4.28 2.76 20.54
C VAL A 78 3.38 2.55 21.74
N HIS A 79 2.80 1.36 21.86
CA HIS A 79 2.04 0.95 23.04
C HIS A 79 2.68 -0.29 23.67
N PRO A 80 3.18 -0.23 24.92
CA PRO A 80 3.98 -1.31 25.53
C PRO A 80 3.32 -2.70 25.52
N LYS A 81 1.98 -2.76 25.51
CA LYS A 81 1.23 -4.03 25.53
C LYS A 81 0.63 -4.44 24.17
N ASN A 82 0.35 -3.48 23.30
CA ASN A 82 -0.52 -3.70 22.11
C ASN A 82 0.20 -3.42 20.79
N ASN A 83 1.23 -2.56 20.80
CA ASN A 83 2.07 -2.24 19.66
C ASN A 83 3.50 -1.92 20.13
N PRO A 84 4.22 -2.88 20.74
CA PRO A 84 5.55 -2.63 21.28
C PRO A 84 6.57 -2.30 20.18
N SER A 85 6.29 -2.65 18.92
CA SER A 85 7.12 -2.35 17.75
C SER A 85 6.93 -0.94 17.17
N GLY A 86 5.89 -0.21 17.60
CA GLY A 86 5.52 1.10 17.02
C GLY A 86 5.11 1.01 15.55
N PHE A 87 4.71 -0.17 15.08
CA PHE A 87 4.20 -0.39 13.73
C PHE A 87 3.46 -1.72 13.69
N ARG A 88 2.17 -1.67 13.31
CA ARG A 88 1.37 -2.85 12.98
C ARG A 88 0.27 -2.49 11.98
N PHE A 89 -0.14 -3.46 11.17
CA PHE A 89 -1.43 -3.38 10.50
C PHE A 89 -2.54 -3.33 11.57
N TYR A 90 -3.39 -2.31 11.51
CA TYR A 90 -4.48 -2.13 12.46
C TYR A 90 -5.76 -2.80 11.95
N ASP A 91 -6.23 -2.37 10.78
CA ASP A 91 -7.41 -2.91 10.10
C ASP A 91 -7.49 -2.43 8.64
N SER A 92 -8.39 -3.01 7.85
CA SER A 92 -8.84 -2.45 6.58
C SER A 92 -10.17 -1.73 6.79
N VAL A 93 -10.24 -0.45 6.40
CA VAL A 93 -11.45 0.37 6.60
C VAL A 93 -12.10 0.74 5.28
N CYS A 94 -13.43 0.66 5.22
CA CYS A 94 -14.20 1.25 4.13
C CYS A 94 -14.37 2.74 4.40
N VAL A 95 -13.73 3.58 3.61
CA VAL A 95 -13.82 5.03 3.81
C VAL A 95 -15.17 5.49 3.24
N ASN A 96 -16.06 5.99 4.09
CA ASN A 96 -17.32 6.60 3.64
C ASN A 96 -16.99 7.75 2.68
N ALA A 97 -17.71 7.85 1.57
CA ALA A 97 -17.48 8.80 0.48
C ALA A 97 -17.51 10.30 0.85
N TYR A 98 -17.74 10.63 2.12
CA TYR A 98 -17.67 11.98 2.68
C TYR A 98 -16.40 12.26 3.49
N ALA A 99 -15.60 11.24 3.79
CA ALA A 99 -14.31 11.39 4.45
C ALA A 99 -13.21 11.31 3.38
N ILE A 100 -12.64 12.47 3.07
CA ILE A 100 -11.24 12.70 2.69
C ILE A 100 -10.55 11.43 2.17
N ALA A 101 -10.31 11.34 0.86
CA ALA A 101 -9.56 10.26 0.24
C ALA A 101 -8.14 10.16 0.83
N VAL A 102 -8.00 9.45 1.95
CA VAL A 102 -6.70 9.20 2.59
C VAL A 102 -6.01 8.12 1.74
N GLY A 103 -5.13 8.57 0.83
CA GLY A 103 -4.35 7.67 -0.04
C GLY A 103 -5.03 7.31 -1.36
N ALA A 104 -5.56 8.29 -2.10
CA ALA A 104 -6.00 8.08 -3.48
C ALA A 104 -4.88 7.39 -4.30
N GLY A 105 -5.12 6.16 -4.74
CA GLY A 105 -4.11 5.28 -5.37
C GLY A 105 -3.81 4.00 -4.60
N LEU A 106 -4.06 3.96 -3.29
CA LEU A 106 -3.85 2.80 -2.42
C LEU A 106 -5.18 2.16 -1.96
N CYS A 107 -6.15 2.12 -2.87
CA CYS A 107 -7.47 1.56 -2.60
C CYS A 107 -7.61 0.17 -3.20
N PHE A 108 -8.43 -0.66 -2.56
CA PHE A 108 -8.82 -1.98 -3.04
C PHE A 108 -10.34 -2.04 -3.24
N LYS A 109 -10.74 -2.81 -4.26
CA LYS A 109 -12.15 -3.05 -4.61
C LYS A 109 -12.95 -3.70 -3.47
N ASP A 110 -12.31 -4.57 -2.69
CA ASP A 110 -12.95 -5.37 -1.65
C ASP A 110 -12.10 -5.49 -0.38
N SER A 111 -12.76 -5.75 0.75
CA SER A 111 -12.12 -5.83 2.07
C SER A 111 -11.18 -7.03 2.22
N SER A 112 -11.49 -8.15 1.58
CA SER A 112 -10.66 -9.36 1.69
C SER A 112 -9.30 -9.17 1.03
N THR A 113 -9.29 -8.61 -0.18
CA THR A 113 -8.05 -8.22 -0.87
C THR A 113 -7.30 -7.17 -0.03
N ALA A 114 -7.98 -6.12 0.44
CA ALA A 114 -7.34 -5.11 1.28
C ALA A 114 -6.67 -5.73 2.51
N ARG A 115 -7.39 -6.57 3.27
CA ARG A 115 -6.88 -7.22 4.46
C ARG A 115 -5.66 -8.10 4.15
N PHE A 116 -5.76 -8.95 3.14
CA PHE A 116 -4.64 -9.82 2.73
C PHE A 116 -3.40 -8.97 2.41
N MET A 117 -3.56 -7.92 1.61
CA MET A 117 -2.45 -7.05 1.21
C MET A 117 -1.84 -6.31 2.40
N GLY A 118 -2.67 -5.83 3.32
CA GLY A 118 -2.24 -5.18 4.55
C GLY A 118 -1.47 -6.10 5.47
N GLU A 119 -1.92 -7.35 5.65
CA GLU A 119 -1.26 -8.35 6.50
C GLU A 119 0.04 -8.88 5.87
N LYS A 120 0.02 -9.17 4.56
CA LYS A 120 1.14 -9.77 3.82
C LYS A 120 2.32 -8.82 3.64
N HIS A 121 2.06 -7.57 3.29
CA HIS A 121 3.09 -6.62 2.85
C HIS A 121 3.45 -5.56 3.90
N GLN A 122 3.18 -5.81 5.18
CA GLN A 122 3.43 -4.86 6.29
C GLN A 122 4.83 -4.25 6.27
N ASN A 123 5.85 -5.02 5.89
CA ASN A 123 7.23 -4.55 5.86
C ASN A 123 7.45 -3.46 4.80
N VAL A 124 6.78 -3.53 3.66
CA VAL A 124 6.84 -2.50 2.61
C VAL A 124 6.21 -1.22 3.14
N TYR A 125 5.01 -1.32 3.72
CA TYR A 125 4.34 -0.19 4.35
C TYR A 125 5.16 0.42 5.48
N LYS A 126 5.88 -0.38 6.28
CA LYS A 126 6.75 0.11 7.35
C LYS A 126 7.90 0.96 6.84
N ARG A 127 8.59 0.49 5.78
CA ARG A 127 9.68 1.24 5.13
C ARG A 127 9.19 2.59 4.60
N TRP A 128 7.98 2.63 4.05
CA TRP A 128 7.36 3.85 3.56
C TRP A 128 6.84 4.76 4.68
N LEU A 129 6.09 4.27 5.66
CA LEU A 129 5.35 5.09 6.64
C LEU A 129 6.18 5.48 7.86
N SER A 130 7.28 4.77 8.15
CA SER A 130 8.13 5.02 9.33
C SER A 130 9.49 5.64 9.00
N PHE A 131 9.64 6.21 7.80
CA PHE A 131 10.90 6.80 7.32
C PHE A 131 11.40 8.00 8.14
N VAL A 132 10.51 8.65 8.89
CA VAL A 132 10.87 9.62 9.92
C VAL A 132 10.68 8.94 11.27
N LYS A 133 11.78 8.56 11.93
CA LYS A 133 11.69 8.17 13.34
C LYS A 133 11.26 9.41 14.13
N PRO A 134 10.27 9.31 15.04
CA PRO A 134 10.07 10.36 16.02
C PRO A 134 11.40 10.57 16.74
N VAL A 135 11.90 11.81 16.74
CA VAL A 135 12.95 12.20 17.68
C VAL A 135 12.39 11.85 19.06
N GLY A 136 13.11 11.00 19.79
CA GLY A 136 12.61 10.36 21.01
C GLY A 136 11.93 11.34 21.95
N LYS A 137 10.88 10.85 22.61
CA LYS A 137 10.51 11.36 23.93
C LYS A 137 11.23 10.52 24.97
#